data_AF-A0A1G0FCG8-F1
#
_entry.id   AF-A0A1G0FCG8-F1
#
_cell.length_a   1.000
_cell.length_b   1.000
_cell.length_c   1.000
_cell.angle_alpha   90.00
_cell.angle_beta   90.00
_cell.angle_gamma   90.00
#
_symmetry.space_group_name_H-M   'P 1'
#
loop_
_entity.id
_entity.type
_entity.pdbx_description
1 polymer ?
#
loop_
_entity_poly.entity_id
_entity_poly.type
_entity_poly.pdbx_seq_one_letter_code
_entity_poly.pdbx_strand_id
1 'polypeptide(L)'
;MQPAVYILASQRNGTLYTGVTSDLVKRIWERKNNQVEGFTKRYGVHLLVYFELHTDMLAAITREKQIKKWNRAWKIKLIEMVNPEWRDLWSEIV
;
A
#
# COMPACT_ATOMS: atom_id res chain seq x y z
N MET A 1 -10.29 14.32 -1.19
CA MET A 1 -10.02 12.94 -0.74
C MET A 1 -10.35 12.00 -1.88
N GLN A 2 -9.36 11.29 -2.40
CA GLN A 2 -9.49 10.42 -3.56
C GLN A 2 -9.28 8.97 -3.12
N PRO A 3 -10.18 8.03 -3.49
CA PRO A 3 -10.01 6.61 -3.21
C PRO A 3 -8.69 6.08 -3.76
N ALA A 4 -7.98 5.30 -2.97
CA ALA A 4 -6.68 4.78 -3.32
C ALA A 4 -6.51 3.32 -2.87
N VAL A 5 -5.86 2.53 -3.71
CA VAL A 5 -5.28 1.23 -3.33
C VAL A 5 -3.82 1.44 -3.02
N TYR A 6 -3.29 0.74 -2.03
CA TYR A 6 -1.87 0.85 -1.66
C TYR A 6 -1.29 -0.49 -1.24
N ILE A 7 0.03 -0.60 -1.35
CA ILE A 7 0.81 -1.72 -0.81
C ILE A 7 1.85 -1.17 0.16
N LEU A 8 1.82 -1.70 1.38
CA LEU A 8 2.86 -1.51 2.37
C LEU A 8 3.80 -2.72 2.39
N ALA A 9 5.07 -2.49 2.69
CA ALA A 9 6.07 -3.52 2.90
C ALA A 9 6.78 -3.35 4.25
N SER A 10 7.28 -4.44 4.81
CA SER A 10 8.21 -4.38 5.96
C SER A 10 9.63 -4.01 5.52
N GLN A 11 10.05 -4.54 4.37
CA GLN A 11 11.33 -4.26 3.70
C GLN A 11 11.24 -4.75 2.24
N ARG A 12 12.29 -4.50 1.44
CA ARG A 12 12.39 -5.06 0.08
C ARG A 12 12.22 -6.57 0.11
N ASN A 13 11.29 -7.10 -0.69
CA ASN A 13 10.92 -8.51 -0.72
C ASN A 13 10.44 -9.09 0.63
N GLY A 14 9.98 -8.25 1.57
CA GLY A 14 9.44 -8.66 2.86
C GLY A 14 7.94 -8.97 2.84
N THR A 15 7.31 -8.84 4.00
CA THR A 15 5.84 -8.98 4.15
C THR A 15 5.15 -7.87 3.40
N LEU A 16 4.11 -8.21 2.63
CA LEU A 16 3.30 -7.26 1.88
C LEU A 16 1.91 -7.17 2.48
N TYR A 17 1.40 -5.95 2.59
CA TYR A 17 0.02 -5.66 3.00
C TYR A 17 -0.65 -4.81 1.92
N THR A 18 -1.78 -5.26 1.38
CA THR A 18 -2.57 -4.52 0.41
C THR A 18 -3.84 -4.00 1.07
N GLY A 19 -4.13 -2.72 0.90
CA GLY A 19 -5.32 -2.08 1.45
C GLY A 19 -5.91 -1.02 0.53
N VAL A 20 -7.08 -0.52 0.92
CA VAL A 20 -7.81 0.56 0.26
C VAL A 20 -8.21 1.62 1.27
N THR A 21 -8.29 2.89 0.86
CA THR A 21 -8.69 4.02 1.71
C THR A 21 -9.27 5.14 0.87
N SER A 22 -10.15 5.97 1.44
CA SER A 22 -10.60 7.23 0.83
C SER A 22 -9.62 8.39 1.05
N ASP A 23 -8.71 8.23 2.01
CA ASP A 23 -7.68 9.19 2.38
C ASP A 23 -6.36 8.45 2.56
N LEU A 24 -5.47 8.58 1.56
CA LEU A 24 -4.18 7.89 1.54
C LEU A 24 -3.23 8.50 2.58
N VAL A 25 -3.09 9.83 2.61
CA VAL A 25 -2.14 10.52 3.50
C VAL A 25 -2.45 10.21 4.96
N LYS A 26 -3.70 10.38 5.38
CA LYS A 26 -4.10 10.07 6.76
C LYS A 26 -3.84 8.61 7.10
N ARG A 27 -4.21 7.69 6.21
CA ARG A 27 -4.04 6.25 6.44
C ARG A 27 -2.58 5.85 6.61
N ILE A 28 -1.69 6.35 5.74
CA ILE A 28 -0.27 6.00 5.80
C ILE A 28 0.38 6.65 7.03
N TRP A 29 0.01 7.88 7.37
CA TRP A 29 0.42 8.53 8.60
C TRP A 29 0.04 7.73 9.86
N GLU A 30 -1.22 7.31 9.97
CA GLU A 30 -1.72 6.49 11.08
C GLU A 30 -0.92 5.19 11.22
N ARG A 31 -0.60 4.54 10.10
CA ARG A 31 0.12 3.26 10.07
C ARG A 31 1.59 3.43 10.41
N LYS A 32 2.26 4.47 9.92
CA LYS A 32 3.67 4.79 10.27
C LYS A 32 3.83 5.15 11.73
N ASN A 33 2.89 5.90 12.29
CA ASN A 33 2.92 6.35 13.68
C ASN A 33 2.32 5.34 14.66
N ASN A 34 2.08 4.09 14.22
CA ASN A 34 1.55 3.01 15.05
C ASN A 34 0.24 3.35 15.79
N GLN A 35 -0.55 4.28 15.23
CA GLN A 35 -1.80 4.79 15.80
C GLN A 35 -2.94 3.77 15.71
N VAL A 36 -2.79 2.76 14.85
CA VAL A 36 -3.78 1.70 14.66
C VAL A 36 -3.14 0.36 14.99
N GLU A 37 -3.68 -0.32 16.00
CA GLU A 37 -3.30 -1.69 16.33
C GLU A 37 -3.65 -2.67 15.19
N GLY A 38 -2.91 -3.78 15.12
CA GLY A 38 -3.15 -4.84 14.14
C GLY A 38 -1.90 -5.28 13.38
N PHE A 39 -2.13 -5.95 12.24
CA PHE A 39 -1.10 -6.65 11.46
C PHE A 39 0.09 -5.77 11.08
N THR A 40 -0.16 -4.55 10.61
CA THR A 40 0.91 -3.64 10.14
C THR A 40 1.85 -3.25 11.27
N LYS A 41 1.32 -2.96 12.47
CA LYS A 41 2.11 -2.63 13.67
C LYS A 41 2.86 -3.85 14.18
N ARG A 42 2.21 -5.02 14.21
CA ARG A 42 2.82 -6.27 14.69
C ARG A 42 4.01 -6.73 13.83
N TYR A 43 3.94 -6.53 12.52
CA TYR A 43 4.95 -7.02 11.57
C TYR A 43 5.83 -5.92 10.94
N GLY A 44 5.78 -4.69 11.48
CA GLY A 44 6.62 -3.58 11.01
C GLY A 44 6.37 -3.17 9.55
N VAL A 45 5.14 -3.34 9.05
CA VAL A 45 4.80 -3.12 7.64
C VAL A 45 4.44 -1.64 7.44
N HIS A 46 5.46 -0.79 7.32
CA HIS A 46 5.32 0.68 7.33
C HIS A 46 5.78 1.39 6.06
N LEU A 47 6.52 0.72 5.16
CA LEU A 47 7.05 1.32 3.94
C LEU A 47 5.94 1.38 2.89
N LEU A 48 5.56 2.59 2.46
CA LEU A 48 4.65 2.72 1.33
C LEU A 48 5.44 2.46 0.05
N VAL A 49 5.22 1.33 -0.60
CA VAL A 49 6.00 0.93 -1.78
C VAL A 49 5.22 1.04 -3.08
N TYR A 50 3.89 1.20 -3.00
CA TYR A 50 3.01 1.31 -4.16
C TYR A 50 1.67 1.97 -3.79
N PHE A 51 1.10 2.76 -4.70
CA PHE A 51 -0.30 3.19 -4.61
C PHE A 51 -0.91 3.45 -6.01
N GLU A 52 -2.23 3.34 -6.10
CA GLU A 52 -3.05 3.70 -7.27
C GLU A 52 -4.19 4.61 -6.79
N LEU A 53 -4.36 5.77 -7.43
CA LEU A 53 -5.52 6.64 -7.21
C LEU A 53 -6.64 6.24 -8.17
N HIS A 54 -7.88 6.26 -7.68
CA HIS A 54 -9.06 5.86 -8.45
C HIS A 54 -10.13 6.95 -8.45
N THR A 55 -11.05 6.87 -9.40
CA THR A 55 -12.19 7.79 -9.54
C THR A 55 -13.21 7.62 -8.43
N ASP A 56 -13.41 6.39 -7.97
CA ASP A 56 -14.40 6.03 -6.97
C ASP A 56 -13.96 4.84 -6.11
N MET A 57 -14.67 4.65 -5.00
CA MET A 57 -14.33 3.62 -4.02
C MET A 57 -14.57 2.19 -4.54
N LEU A 58 -15.53 1.99 -5.44
CA LEU A 58 -15.81 0.67 -6.00
C LEU A 58 -14.68 0.22 -6.92
N ALA A 59 -14.14 1.14 -7.74
CA ALA A 59 -12.96 0.89 -8.57
C ALA A 59 -11.76 0.51 -7.70
N ALA A 60 -11.51 1.26 -6.61
CA ALA A 60 -10.42 0.98 -5.69
C ALA A 60 -10.60 -0.38 -4.97
N ILE A 61 -11.81 -0.69 -4.46
CA ILE A 61 -12.08 -1.99 -3.82
C ILE A 61 -11.91 -3.15 -4.81
N THR A 62 -12.38 -2.98 -6.04
CA THR A 62 -12.25 -4.01 -7.08
C THR A 62 -10.78 -4.28 -7.37
N ARG A 63 -10.00 -3.21 -7.51
CA ARG A 63 -8.56 -3.31 -7.74
C ARG A 63 -7.81 -3.96 -6.58
N GLU A 64 -8.14 -3.59 -5.34
CA GLU A 64 -7.58 -4.21 -4.14
C GLU A 64 -7.85 -5.73 -4.10
N LYS A 65 -9.09 -6.15 -4.41
CA LYS A 65 -9.46 -7.57 -4.51
C LYS A 65 -8.68 -8.31 -5.59
N GLN A 66 -8.45 -7.68 -6.75
CA GLN A 66 -7.62 -8.27 -7.81
C GLN A 66 -6.19 -8.49 -7.32
N ILE A 67 -5.55 -7.45 -6.79
CA ILE A 67 -4.17 -7.51 -6.29
C ILE A 67 -4.06 -8.57 -5.19
N LYS A 68 -5.00 -8.63 -4.24
CA LYS A 68 -4.98 -9.65 -3.17
C LYS A 68 -4.95 -11.08 -3.70
N LYS A 69 -5.70 -11.38 -4.77
CA LYS A 69 -5.74 -12.70 -5.42
C LYS A 69 -4.47 -13.06 -6.21
N TRP A 70 -3.63 -12.09 -6.55
CA TRP A 70 -2.40 -12.36 -7.29
C TRP A 70 -1.39 -13.14 -6.47
N ASN A 71 -0.60 -13.96 -7.18
CA ASN A 71 0.58 -14.56 -6.61
C ASN A 71 1.60 -13.49 -6.21
N ARG A 72 2.56 -13.87 -5.38
CA ARG A 72 3.57 -12.96 -4.84
C ARG A 72 4.43 -12.31 -5.93
N ALA A 73 4.86 -13.09 -6.93
CA ALA A 73 5.73 -12.61 -8.00
C ALA A 73 5.09 -11.46 -8.79
N TRP A 74 3.78 -11.53 -9.04
CA TRP A 74 3.06 -10.46 -9.76
C TRP A 74 2.93 -9.19 -8.94
N LYS A 75 2.75 -9.30 -7.61
CA LYS A 75 2.76 -8.14 -6.70
C LYS A 75 4.13 -7.46 -6.70
N ILE A 76 5.21 -8.24 -6.64
CA ILE A 76 6.58 -7.71 -6.72
C ILE A 76 6.80 -7.01 -8.05
N LYS A 77 6.43 -7.64 -9.16
CA LYS A 77 6.53 -7.04 -10.50
C LYS A 77 5.75 -5.72 -10.59
N LEU A 78 4.55 -5.66 -10.02
CA LEU A 78 3.75 -4.43 -9.99
C LEU A 78 4.47 -3.29 -9.26
N ILE A 79 5.05 -3.59 -8.09
CA ILE A 79 5.84 -2.62 -7.31
C ILE A 79 7.05 -2.17 -8.13
N GLU A 80 7.84 -3.11 -8.64
CA GLU A 80 9.11 -2.83 -9.31
C GLU A 80 8.95 -2.11 -10.66
N MET A 81 7.78 -2.20 -11.30
CA MET A 81 7.47 -1.42 -12.50
C MET A 81 7.45 0.09 -12.27
N VAL A 82 7.12 0.54 -11.05
CA VAL A 82 7.01 1.97 -10.72
C VAL A 82 8.01 2.40 -9.64
N ASN A 83 8.49 1.47 -8.83
CA ASN A 83 9.37 1.70 -7.70
C ASN A 83 10.41 0.57 -7.56
N PRO A 84 11.35 0.45 -8.52
CA PRO A 84 12.34 -0.64 -8.56
C PRO A 84 13.25 -0.69 -7.33
N GLU A 85 13.50 0.47 -6.73
CA GLU A 85 14.34 0.61 -5.53
C GLU A 85 13.54 0.43 -4.22
N TRP A 86 12.24 0.17 -4.29
CA TRP A 86 11.36 0.01 -3.13
C TRP A 86 11.45 1.19 -2.14
N ARG A 87 11.62 2.39 -2.69
CA ARG A 87 11.66 3.63 -1.90
C ARG A 87 10.35 3.82 -1.18
N ASP A 88 10.41 4.44 -0.01
CA ASP A 88 9.22 4.82 0.72
C ASP A 88 8.56 6.03 0.04
N LEU A 89 7.43 5.80 -0.63
CA LEU A 89 6.71 6.79 -1.43
C LEU A 89 5.94 7.81 -0.59
N TRP A 90 6.12 7.80 0.74
CA TRP A 90 5.50 8.80 1.62
C TRP A 90 5.81 10.25 1.20
N SER A 91 7.04 10.52 0.77
CA SER A 91 7.43 11.86 0.29
C SER A 91 6.79 12.27 -1.03
N GLU A 92 6.13 11.35 -1.74
CA GLU A 92 5.47 11.64 -3.02
C GLU A 92 3.98 12.03 -2.83
N ILE A 93 3.45 11.86 -1.61
CA ILE A 93 2.04 12.13 -1.30
C ILE A 93 1.86 13.21 -0.21
N VAL A 94 2.95 13.78 0.30
CA VAL A 94 2.97 14.83 1.34
C VAL A 94 3.74 16.05 0.85
#